data_AF-B4M5V7-F1
#
_entry.id   AF-B4M5V7-F1
#
_cell.length_a   1.000
_cell.length_b   1.000
_cell.length_c   1.000
_cell.angle_alpha   90.00
_cell.angle_beta   90.00
_cell.angle_gamma   90.00
#
_symmetry.space_group_name_H-M   'P 1'
#
loop_
_entity.id
_entity.type
_entity.pdbx_description
1 polymer ?
#
loop_
_entity_poly.entity_id
_entity_poly.type
_entity_poly.pdbx_seq_one_letter_code
_entity_poly.pdbx_strand_id
1 'polypeptide(L)'
;MLRSCIRHWLLALQQLVSQLKRQLASVWLLSLPQYLYGFRPLVGPRAATSRASHQRCGKAPRRQLVMDYIFECFFNDTFERITRNGLQDRQSRRDVLDHLSAIIKGCSVGQNVQTEEVASMAVIEALRFHRLAKQGNGNVCLMGKYHNILYIALRTCWDWGVRDSEVVVQLLVAIFECEKTFERIFLGALFGPHAPHFIAGWRSDFQDQHENVRAMVYFLKHATRRQLMLPVWIPRFEQERQLRFIDVPIESCGRSSPLRIALQANAPELLLILLRYGAAPQPPDGGTSVIIALLDKLIENGRNYSYELVLCLKILLRNVSMIEMPFKPIVYASRREMFFERYGRLLMDKIIGKEQVYGVPTLRHLCRCRVRDILREHNQLPNGIDTLRLPKRLQRYIDLTEELEGTELQHQQPQPLPEKPMQRLTSAMQRLDTISSSGAESEDESENHVQLLEAVTDAEKAAVAAFMATGDGAITDEAKQAAVAAYVAANEAGQAPQSPPHPPRPPSPIS
;
A
#
# COMPACT_ATOMS: atom_id res chain seq x y z
N MET A 1 -39.77 -30.40 -28.33
CA MET A 1 -40.08 -28.98 -28.61
C MET A 1 -39.25 -27.98 -27.78
N LEU A 2 -39.15 -28.12 -26.45
CA LEU A 2 -38.42 -27.16 -25.58
C LEU A 2 -36.96 -26.87 -25.98
N ARG A 3 -36.18 -27.91 -26.35
CA ARG A 3 -34.78 -27.77 -26.78
C ARG A 3 -34.60 -27.03 -28.11
N SER A 4 -35.60 -27.06 -29.00
CA SER A 4 -35.55 -26.34 -30.27
C SER A 4 -35.81 -24.83 -30.08
N CYS A 5 -36.72 -24.48 -29.16
CA CYS A 5 -37.00 -23.10 -28.79
C CYS A 5 -35.78 -22.44 -28.12
N ILE A 6 -35.11 -23.14 -27.19
CA ILE A 6 -33.91 -22.59 -26.51
C ILE A 6 -32.79 -22.29 -27.52
N ARG A 7 -32.61 -23.15 -28.53
CA ARG A 7 -31.58 -22.97 -29.56
C ARG A 7 -31.89 -21.78 -30.48
N HIS A 8 -33.16 -21.56 -30.82
CA HIS A 8 -33.58 -20.38 -31.59
C HIS A 8 -33.41 -19.08 -30.80
N TRP A 9 -33.72 -19.09 -29.50
CA TRP A 9 -33.53 -17.93 -28.63
C TRP A 9 -32.04 -17.56 -28.47
N LEU A 10 -31.16 -18.55 -28.32
CA LEU A 10 -29.71 -18.32 -28.26
C LEU A 10 -29.16 -17.72 -29.55
N LEU A 11 -29.59 -18.20 -30.72
CA LEU A 11 -29.17 -17.66 -32.01
C LEU A 11 -29.67 -16.23 -32.23
N ALA A 12 -30.92 -15.94 -31.84
CA ALA A 12 -31.49 -14.59 -31.92
C ALA A 12 -30.73 -13.61 -31.00
N LEU A 13 -30.37 -14.04 -29.78
CA LEU A 13 -29.60 -13.22 -28.84
C LEU A 13 -28.19 -12.93 -29.36
N GLN A 14 -27.55 -13.92 -30.01
CA GLN A 14 -26.22 -13.77 -30.60
C GLN A 14 -26.23 -12.78 -31.79
N GLN A 15 -27.29 -12.82 -32.61
CA GLN A 15 -27.49 -11.86 -33.70
C GLN A 15 -27.76 -10.44 -33.18
N LEU A 16 -28.55 -10.30 -32.11
CA LEU A 16 -28.81 -9.01 -31.46
C LEU A 16 -27.54 -8.37 -30.90
N VAL A 17 -26.70 -9.16 -30.21
CA VAL A 17 -25.40 -8.69 -29.67
C VAL A 17 -24.44 -8.28 -30.79
N SER A 18 -24.45 -9.00 -31.91
CA SER A 18 -23.63 -8.65 -33.09
C SER A 18 -24.09 -7.35 -33.75
N GLN A 19 -25.41 -7.12 -33.84
CA GLN A 19 -25.96 -5.87 -34.36
C GLN A 19 -25.69 -4.67 -33.44
N LEU A 20 -25.83 -4.85 -32.12
CA LEU A 20 -25.47 -3.83 -31.12
C LEU A 20 -23.98 -3.47 -31.18
N LYS A 21 -23.09 -4.45 -31.35
CA LYS A 21 -21.64 -4.18 -31.52
C LYS A 21 -21.35 -3.38 -32.79
N ARG A 22 -22.05 -3.64 -33.90
CA ARG A 22 -21.88 -2.87 -35.14
C ARG A 22 -22.42 -1.45 -35.02
N GLN A 23 -23.55 -1.25 -34.35
CA GLN A 23 -24.10 0.10 -34.13
C GLN A 23 -23.23 0.92 -33.17
N LEU A 24 -22.71 0.31 -32.09
CA LEU A 24 -21.78 0.98 -31.18
C LEU A 24 -20.45 1.34 -31.86
N ALA A 25 -19.91 0.47 -32.72
CA ALA A 25 -18.71 0.78 -33.50
C ALA A 25 -18.91 1.95 -34.48
N SER A 26 -20.11 2.10 -35.05
CA SER A 26 -20.43 3.22 -35.96
C SER A 26 -20.63 4.56 -35.25
N VAL A 27 -21.05 4.55 -33.98
CA VAL A 27 -21.24 5.77 -33.16
C VAL A 27 -19.91 6.30 -32.60
N TRP A 28 -18.92 5.42 -32.37
CA TRP A 28 -17.59 5.82 -31.90
C TRP A 28 -16.68 6.44 -32.97
N LEU A 29 -16.99 6.26 -34.26
CA LEU A 29 -16.16 6.78 -35.37
C LEU A 29 -16.54 8.19 -35.84
N LEU A 30 -17.63 8.76 -35.34
CA LEU A 30 -18.13 10.08 -35.76
C LEU A 30 -18.64 10.87 -34.55
N SER A 31 -17.73 11.39 -33.73
CA SER A 31 -17.90 12.63 -32.93
C SER A 31 -16.72 12.82 -31.96
N LEU A 32 -15.64 13.45 -32.42
CA LEU A 32 -14.63 14.07 -31.56
C LEU A 32 -14.53 15.55 -31.92
N PRO A 33 -15.11 16.47 -31.13
CA PRO A 33 -14.81 17.89 -31.26
C PRO A 33 -13.39 18.16 -30.73
N GLN A 34 -12.52 18.58 -31.63
CA GLN A 34 -11.17 19.07 -31.38
C GLN A 34 -11.20 20.45 -30.71
N TYR A 35 -11.47 20.60 -29.40
CA TYR A 35 -11.19 21.86 -28.71
C TYR A 35 -10.82 21.66 -27.24
N LEU A 36 -9.77 22.39 -26.82
CA LEU A 36 -9.17 22.53 -25.47
C LEU A 36 -7.98 21.61 -25.12
N TYR A 37 -6.97 21.57 -26.00
CA TYR A 37 -5.58 21.43 -25.56
C TYR A 37 -5.00 22.80 -25.20
N GLY A 38 -4.91 23.08 -23.90
CA GLY A 38 -4.20 24.22 -23.34
C GLY A 38 -2.76 23.87 -22.96
N PHE A 39 -1.94 23.42 -23.91
CA PHE A 39 -0.48 23.49 -23.81
C PHE A 39 0.07 23.93 -25.16
N ARG A 40 0.67 25.12 -25.17
CA ARG A 40 1.22 25.81 -26.35
C ARG A 40 2.39 24.99 -26.93
N PRO A 41 2.34 24.51 -28.18
CA PRO A 41 3.51 24.01 -28.89
C PRO A 41 4.17 25.15 -29.66
N LEU A 42 5.46 25.37 -29.45
CA LEU A 42 6.30 26.22 -30.30
C LEU A 42 7.17 25.31 -31.18
N VAL A 43 6.79 25.21 -32.46
CA VAL A 43 7.58 24.70 -33.59
C VAL A 43 7.31 25.71 -34.72
N GLY A 44 8.22 26.30 -35.48
CA GLY A 44 9.67 26.25 -35.72
C GLY A 44 10.02 27.43 -36.67
N PRO A 45 11.19 27.49 -37.34
CA PRO A 45 11.32 26.66 -38.54
C PRO A 45 12.70 26.03 -38.81
N ARG A 46 12.60 24.85 -39.42
CA ARG A 46 13.48 24.06 -40.30
C ARG A 46 14.98 24.41 -40.47
N ALA A 47 15.73 23.31 -40.33
CA ALA A 47 16.85 22.85 -41.14
C ALA A 47 18.19 23.61 -41.06
N ALA A 48 19.03 23.16 -40.13
CA ALA A 48 20.47 23.09 -40.35
C ALA A 48 21.04 21.93 -39.53
N THR A 49 21.67 21.00 -40.24
CA THR A 49 22.63 20.03 -39.73
C THR A 49 23.66 20.70 -38.82
N SER A 50 23.77 20.30 -37.55
CA SER A 50 25.03 20.32 -36.79
C SER A 50 24.81 19.80 -35.38
N ARG A 51 25.75 18.96 -34.94
CA ARG A 51 26.09 18.72 -33.54
C ARG A 51 26.08 20.02 -32.72
N ALA A 52 25.80 19.88 -31.42
CA ALA A 52 25.96 20.84 -30.32
C ALA A 52 24.67 21.48 -29.78
N SER A 53 24.16 20.90 -28.70
CA SER A 53 23.45 21.63 -27.65
C SER A 53 23.67 20.98 -26.28
N HIS A 54 24.92 20.61 -25.96
CA HIS A 54 25.37 20.54 -24.58
C HIS A 54 25.71 21.97 -24.14
N GLN A 55 24.74 22.72 -23.63
CA GLN A 55 25.05 23.95 -22.90
C GLN A 55 23.99 24.29 -21.87
N ARG A 56 24.05 23.54 -20.77
CA ARG A 56 23.95 24.01 -19.38
C ARG A 56 24.58 22.92 -18.51
N CYS A 57 25.92 22.82 -18.57
CA CYS A 57 26.67 21.89 -17.74
C CYS A 57 27.42 22.70 -16.68
N GLY A 58 26.79 22.85 -15.51
CA GLY A 58 27.60 22.96 -14.30
C GLY A 58 28.38 21.66 -14.23
N LYS A 59 29.72 21.72 -14.27
CA LYS A 59 30.58 20.53 -14.33
C LYS A 59 30.19 19.58 -13.20
N ALA A 60 29.51 18.48 -13.53
CA ALA A 60 29.30 17.40 -12.58
C ALA A 60 30.68 16.95 -12.07
N PRO A 61 30.86 16.77 -10.75
CA PRO A 61 32.14 16.35 -10.21
C PRO A 61 32.56 15.04 -10.89
N ARG A 62 33.83 14.91 -11.28
CA ARG A 62 34.40 13.76 -12.01
C ARG A 62 34.04 12.40 -11.40
N ARG A 63 33.80 12.36 -10.08
CA ARG A 63 33.37 11.19 -9.32
C ARG A 63 31.97 10.69 -9.73
N GLN A 64 31.03 11.61 -9.94
CA GLN A 64 29.65 11.31 -10.35
C GLN A 64 29.62 10.66 -11.73
N LEU A 65 30.39 11.19 -12.69
CA LEU A 65 30.49 10.62 -14.05
C LEU A 65 31.02 9.18 -14.07
N VAL A 66 31.91 8.82 -13.14
CA VAL A 66 32.43 7.44 -13.02
C VAL A 66 31.36 6.51 -12.46
N MET A 67 30.57 6.97 -11.48
CA MET A 67 29.48 6.19 -10.90
C MET A 67 28.34 5.98 -11.89
N ASP A 68 27.97 7.03 -12.62
CA ASP A 68 26.96 6.97 -13.67
C ASP A 68 27.34 5.91 -14.71
N TYR A 69 28.60 5.89 -15.14
CA TYR A 69 29.11 4.88 -16.09
C TYR A 69 29.08 3.45 -15.53
N ILE A 70 29.48 3.25 -14.26
CA ILE A 70 29.47 1.93 -13.63
C ILE A 70 28.05 1.36 -13.58
N PHE A 71 27.07 2.17 -13.14
CA PHE A 71 25.68 1.71 -13.09
C PHE A 71 25.08 1.54 -14.48
N GLU A 72 25.42 2.40 -15.44
CA GLU A 72 25.00 2.24 -16.84
C GLU A 72 25.48 0.90 -17.40
N CYS A 73 26.77 0.57 -17.22
CA CYS A 73 27.32 -0.73 -17.60
C CYS A 73 26.62 -1.88 -16.87
N PHE A 74 26.43 -1.77 -15.54
CA PHE A 74 25.76 -2.81 -14.77
C PHE A 74 24.36 -3.11 -15.33
N PHE A 75 23.51 -2.09 -15.51
CA PHE A 75 22.15 -2.31 -15.97
C PHE A 75 22.10 -2.77 -17.42
N ASN A 76 22.91 -2.20 -18.32
CA ASN A 76 22.95 -2.65 -19.71
C ASN A 76 23.46 -4.10 -19.81
N ASP A 77 24.63 -4.41 -19.24
CA ASP A 77 25.26 -5.73 -19.39
C ASP A 77 24.47 -6.83 -18.67
N THR A 78 23.95 -6.53 -17.47
CA THR A 78 23.17 -7.51 -16.69
C THR A 78 21.82 -7.78 -17.35
N PHE A 79 21.11 -6.73 -17.77
CA PHE A 79 19.77 -6.90 -18.32
C PHE A 79 19.79 -7.33 -19.78
N GLU A 80 20.86 -7.13 -20.55
CA GLU A 80 21.02 -7.76 -21.87
C GLU A 80 21.02 -9.29 -21.77
N ARG A 81 21.70 -9.85 -20.77
CA ARG A 81 21.82 -11.31 -20.57
C ARG A 81 20.57 -11.95 -19.98
N ILE A 82 19.77 -11.19 -19.25
CA ILE A 82 18.54 -11.68 -18.65
C ILE A 82 17.43 -11.77 -19.70
N THR A 83 16.73 -12.90 -19.76
CA THR A 83 15.55 -13.06 -20.63
C THR A 83 14.42 -12.13 -20.17
N ARG A 84 13.45 -11.84 -21.05
CA ARG A 84 12.33 -10.93 -20.70
C ARG A 84 11.63 -11.29 -19.39
N ASN A 85 11.46 -12.58 -19.10
CA ASN A 85 10.78 -13.06 -17.89
C ASN A 85 11.75 -13.49 -16.78
N GLY A 86 13.06 -13.34 -16.96
CA GLY A 86 14.07 -13.81 -16.01
C GLY A 86 14.11 -13.07 -14.66
N LEU A 87 13.19 -12.11 -14.43
CA LEU A 87 13.00 -11.43 -13.14
C LEU A 87 11.59 -11.65 -12.57
N GLN A 88 10.84 -12.60 -13.11
CA GLN A 88 9.49 -12.90 -12.63
C GLN A 88 9.50 -13.52 -11.23
N ASP A 89 10.45 -14.41 -10.98
CA ASP A 89 10.59 -15.04 -9.67
C ASP A 89 11.38 -14.15 -8.70
N ARG A 90 11.13 -14.39 -7.42
CA ARG A 90 11.73 -13.62 -6.32
C ARG A 90 13.23 -13.85 -6.21
N GLN A 91 13.70 -15.07 -6.49
CA GLN A 91 15.10 -15.43 -6.29
C GLN A 91 15.99 -14.71 -7.30
N SER A 92 15.62 -14.72 -8.58
CA SER A 92 16.35 -13.98 -9.62
C SER A 92 16.43 -12.48 -9.33
N ARG A 93 15.38 -11.88 -8.75
CA ARG A 93 15.44 -10.48 -8.30
C ARG A 93 16.40 -10.27 -7.14
N ARG A 94 16.44 -11.20 -6.18
CA ARG A 94 17.40 -11.17 -5.06
C ARG A 94 18.84 -11.29 -5.55
N ASP A 95 19.12 -12.19 -6.48
CA ASP A 95 20.47 -12.37 -7.03
C ASP A 95 20.99 -11.07 -7.69
N VAL A 96 20.11 -10.36 -8.42
CA VAL A 96 20.43 -9.04 -8.99
C VAL A 96 20.62 -7.97 -7.90
N LEU A 97 19.79 -7.98 -6.85
CA LEU A 97 19.91 -7.07 -5.72
C LEU A 97 21.21 -7.28 -4.92
N ASP A 98 21.63 -8.52 -4.74
CA ASP A 98 22.87 -8.87 -4.04
C ASP A 98 24.09 -8.37 -4.83
N HIS A 99 24.10 -8.57 -6.15
CA HIS A 99 25.14 -8.04 -7.02
C HIS A 99 25.14 -6.50 -7.02
N LEU A 100 23.99 -5.86 -7.17
CA LEU A 100 23.88 -4.40 -7.11
C LEU A 100 24.34 -3.85 -5.75
N SER A 101 23.99 -4.52 -4.66
CA SER A 101 24.43 -4.15 -3.30
C SER A 101 25.94 -4.27 -3.13
N ALA A 102 26.58 -5.27 -3.73
CA ALA A 102 28.04 -5.39 -3.74
C ALA A 102 28.70 -4.22 -4.51
N ILE A 103 28.13 -3.83 -5.65
CA ILE A 103 28.61 -2.68 -6.43
C ILE A 103 28.44 -1.38 -5.64
N ILE A 104 27.29 -1.14 -5.02
CA ILE A 104 27.03 0.06 -4.19
C ILE A 104 28.07 0.15 -3.06
N LYS A 105 28.33 -0.97 -2.35
CA LYS A 105 29.37 -1.03 -1.30
C LYS A 105 30.76 -0.69 -1.85
N GLY A 106 31.17 -1.35 -2.93
CA GLY A 106 32.48 -1.13 -3.56
C GLY A 106 32.66 0.32 -4.04
N CYS A 107 31.60 0.89 -4.58
CA CYS A 107 31.55 2.27 -5.06
C CYS A 107 31.65 3.30 -3.92
N SER A 108 30.88 3.08 -2.86
CA SER A 108 30.90 3.89 -1.64
C SER A 108 32.30 3.94 -1.01
N VAL A 109 32.93 2.77 -0.85
CA VAL A 109 34.30 2.66 -0.30
C VAL A 109 35.33 3.29 -1.25
N GLY A 110 35.27 2.97 -2.54
CA GLY A 110 36.26 3.43 -3.53
C GLY A 110 36.24 4.94 -3.78
N GLN A 111 35.08 5.60 -3.64
CA GLN A 111 34.97 7.04 -3.83
C GLN A 111 34.84 7.84 -2.52
N ASN A 112 34.81 7.18 -1.38
CA ASN A 112 34.56 7.76 -0.06
C ASN A 112 33.27 8.60 -0.04
N VAL A 113 32.16 7.97 -0.44
CA VAL A 113 30.83 8.57 -0.53
C VAL A 113 29.87 7.72 0.32
N GLN A 114 28.86 8.33 0.93
CA GLN A 114 27.86 7.59 1.71
C GLN A 114 27.10 6.59 0.84
N THR A 115 26.85 5.39 1.37
CA THR A 115 26.19 4.30 0.63
C THR A 115 24.82 4.68 0.08
N GLU A 116 24.07 5.48 0.83
CA GLU A 116 22.77 6.01 0.44
C GLU A 116 22.83 6.93 -0.79
N GLU A 117 23.85 7.79 -0.89
CA GLU A 117 24.03 8.66 -2.06
C GLU A 117 24.37 7.82 -3.31
N VAL A 118 25.19 6.77 -3.14
CA VAL A 118 25.51 5.81 -4.19
C VAL A 118 24.28 5.00 -4.62
N ALA A 119 23.46 4.56 -3.66
CA ALA A 119 22.18 3.89 -3.93
C ALA A 119 21.21 4.80 -4.69
N SER A 120 21.19 6.11 -4.39
CA SER A 120 20.38 7.09 -5.11
C SER A 120 20.81 7.18 -6.58
N MET A 121 22.12 7.16 -6.86
CA MET A 121 22.64 7.12 -8.24
C MET A 121 22.22 5.82 -8.96
N ALA A 122 22.31 4.68 -8.29
CA ALA A 122 21.86 3.39 -8.84
C ALA A 122 20.36 3.41 -9.22
N VAL A 123 19.52 4.00 -8.37
CA VAL A 123 18.07 4.14 -8.62
C VAL A 123 17.79 5.08 -9.79
N ILE A 124 18.50 6.21 -9.89
CA ILE A 124 18.39 7.13 -11.04
C ILE A 124 18.75 6.42 -12.33
N GLU A 125 19.78 5.57 -12.31
CA GLU A 125 20.22 4.83 -13.49
C GLU A 125 19.23 3.72 -13.87
N ALA A 126 18.67 3.00 -12.91
CA ALA A 126 17.56 2.06 -13.14
C ALA A 126 16.35 2.75 -13.80
N LEU A 127 16.01 3.97 -13.33
CA LEU A 127 14.98 4.81 -13.93
C LEU A 127 15.34 5.23 -15.36
N ARG A 128 16.60 5.59 -15.62
CA ARG A 128 17.09 5.96 -16.95
C ARG A 128 16.96 4.78 -17.91
N PHE A 129 17.41 3.60 -17.51
CA PHE A 129 17.29 2.37 -18.29
C PHE A 129 15.83 2.07 -18.65
N HIS A 130 14.92 2.09 -17.67
CA HIS A 130 13.49 1.90 -17.93
C HIS A 130 12.93 2.93 -18.90
N ARG A 131 13.27 4.22 -18.71
CA ARG A 131 12.80 5.32 -19.55
C ARG A 131 13.27 5.17 -21.00
N LEU A 132 14.54 4.83 -21.22
CA LEU A 132 15.09 4.62 -22.56
C LEU A 132 14.42 3.44 -23.26
N ALA A 133 14.20 2.32 -22.56
CA ALA A 133 13.48 1.17 -23.11
C ALA A 133 12.01 1.52 -23.46
N LYS A 134 11.33 2.27 -22.59
CA LYS A 134 9.96 2.76 -22.82
C LYS A 134 9.90 3.71 -24.02
N GLN A 135 10.83 4.66 -24.15
CA GLN A 135 10.91 5.59 -25.27
C GLN A 135 11.22 4.88 -26.59
N GLY A 136 12.15 3.93 -26.59
CA GLY A 136 12.45 3.08 -27.75
C GLY A 136 11.26 2.23 -28.21
N ASN A 137 10.27 2.01 -27.34
CA ASN A 137 9.04 1.27 -27.60
C ASN A 137 7.79 2.16 -27.66
N GLY A 138 7.91 3.36 -28.24
CA GLY A 138 6.76 4.25 -28.47
C GLY A 138 6.11 4.79 -27.19
N ASN A 139 6.90 4.99 -26.13
CA ASN A 139 6.48 5.37 -24.78
C ASN A 139 5.60 4.34 -24.05
N VAL A 140 5.63 3.08 -24.48
CA VAL A 140 4.94 1.96 -23.82
C VAL A 140 5.96 1.05 -23.12
N CYS A 141 5.73 0.73 -21.85
CA CYS A 141 6.62 -0.16 -21.12
C CYS A 141 6.54 -1.61 -21.65
N LEU A 142 7.70 -2.23 -21.88
CA LEU A 142 7.81 -3.61 -22.40
C LEU A 142 7.50 -4.71 -21.37
N MET A 143 7.18 -4.35 -20.12
CA MET A 143 6.96 -5.28 -19.00
C MET A 143 8.17 -6.21 -18.75
N GLY A 144 8.00 -7.26 -17.95
CA GLY A 144 9.06 -8.23 -17.65
C GLY A 144 10.28 -7.55 -17.02
N LYS A 145 11.49 -7.87 -17.51
CA LYS A 145 12.74 -7.29 -16.99
C LYS A 145 12.80 -5.76 -17.05
N TYR A 146 12.24 -5.16 -18.11
CA TYR A 146 12.24 -3.70 -18.31
C TYR A 146 11.36 -2.97 -17.29
N HIS A 147 10.42 -3.69 -16.67
CA HIS A 147 9.54 -3.14 -15.64
C HIS A 147 9.98 -3.57 -14.24
N ASN A 148 10.39 -4.84 -14.07
CA ASN A 148 10.87 -5.37 -12.80
C ASN A 148 12.15 -4.68 -12.30
N ILE A 149 12.91 -4.01 -13.17
CA ILE A 149 13.99 -3.11 -12.76
C ILE A 149 13.51 -2.00 -11.80
N LEU A 150 12.27 -1.51 -11.96
CA LEU A 150 11.69 -0.51 -11.04
C LEU A 150 11.49 -1.10 -9.64
N TYR A 151 11.21 -2.39 -9.53
CA TYR A 151 11.07 -3.07 -8.24
C TYR A 151 12.42 -3.42 -7.60
N ILE A 152 13.44 -3.69 -8.41
CA ILE A 152 14.83 -3.74 -7.94
C ILE A 152 15.25 -2.37 -7.39
N ALA A 153 14.95 -1.28 -8.10
CA ALA A 153 15.19 0.08 -7.63
C ALA A 153 14.41 0.39 -6.35
N LEU A 154 13.15 -0.04 -6.26
CA LEU A 154 12.29 0.14 -5.09
C LEU A 154 12.88 -0.55 -3.86
N ARG A 155 13.31 -1.80 -4.03
CA ARG A 155 13.96 -2.57 -2.97
C ARG A 155 15.31 -1.96 -2.59
N THR A 156 16.07 -1.44 -3.57
CA THR A 156 17.34 -0.74 -3.34
C THR A 156 17.13 0.55 -2.53
N CYS A 157 16.09 1.35 -2.80
CA CYS A 157 15.75 2.52 -2.00
C CYS A 157 15.55 2.16 -0.52
N TRP A 158 14.82 1.07 -0.26
CA TRP A 158 14.55 0.58 1.09
C TRP A 158 15.81 0.05 1.78
N ASP A 159 16.52 -0.90 1.15
CA ASP A 159 17.69 -1.57 1.73
C ASP A 159 18.81 -0.59 2.11
N TRP A 160 18.96 0.48 1.33
CA TRP A 160 20.00 1.50 1.52
C TRP A 160 19.49 2.79 2.15
N GLY A 161 18.21 2.85 2.51
CA GLY A 161 17.62 3.99 3.23
C GLY A 161 17.72 5.33 2.49
N VAL A 162 17.51 5.35 1.17
CA VAL A 162 17.61 6.56 0.32
C VAL A 162 16.77 7.70 0.91
N ARG A 163 17.40 8.83 1.27
CA ARG A 163 16.73 9.99 1.91
C ARG A 163 16.23 11.01 0.89
N ASP A 164 16.80 11.04 -0.31
CA ASP A 164 16.34 11.92 -1.38
C ASP A 164 14.91 11.56 -1.80
N SER A 165 13.97 12.38 -1.34
CA SER A 165 12.55 12.16 -1.58
C SER A 165 12.16 12.45 -3.03
N GLU A 166 12.96 13.22 -3.77
CA GLU A 166 12.74 13.46 -5.18
C GLU A 166 12.99 12.18 -6.00
N VAL A 167 14.12 11.50 -5.75
CA VAL A 167 14.45 10.22 -6.41
C VAL A 167 13.40 9.16 -6.12
N VAL A 168 13.02 9.00 -4.85
CA VAL A 168 12.00 8.01 -4.46
C VAL A 168 10.65 8.32 -5.11
N VAL A 169 10.25 9.59 -5.21
CA VAL A 169 8.97 9.97 -5.84
C VAL A 169 9.01 9.81 -7.35
N GLN A 170 10.13 10.10 -8.02
CA GLN A 170 10.29 9.78 -9.44
C GLN A 170 10.13 8.29 -9.71
N LEU A 171 10.63 7.44 -8.81
CA LEU A 171 10.42 6.00 -8.88
C LEU A 171 8.94 5.61 -8.73
N LEU A 172 8.25 6.15 -7.72
CA LEU A 172 6.82 5.90 -7.54
C LEU A 172 5.99 6.36 -8.76
N VAL A 173 6.32 7.52 -9.33
CA VAL A 173 5.67 8.01 -10.56
C VAL A 173 5.92 7.07 -11.74
N ALA A 174 7.15 6.60 -11.94
CA ALA A 174 7.47 5.66 -13.01
C ALA A 174 6.70 4.33 -12.90
N ILE A 175 6.54 3.80 -11.68
CA ILE A 175 5.72 2.62 -11.41
C ILE A 175 4.25 2.90 -11.75
N PHE A 176 3.71 4.00 -11.22
CA PHE A 176 2.31 4.38 -11.43
C PHE A 176 1.98 4.64 -12.90
N GLU A 177 2.88 5.26 -13.66
CA GLU A 177 2.68 5.48 -15.09
C GLU A 177 2.46 4.18 -15.87
N CYS A 178 3.09 3.09 -15.43
CA CYS A 178 3.02 1.79 -16.08
C CYS A 178 1.86 0.94 -15.57
N GLU A 179 1.63 0.90 -14.25
CA GLU A 179 0.67 -0.02 -13.63
C GLU A 179 -0.66 0.64 -13.23
N LYS A 180 -0.67 1.96 -13.03
CA LYS A 180 -1.79 2.71 -12.45
C LYS A 180 -2.23 2.26 -11.06
N THR A 181 -1.35 1.55 -10.33
CA THR A 181 -1.55 1.05 -8.98
C THR A 181 -0.22 0.99 -8.23
N PHE A 182 -0.27 0.76 -6.90
CA PHE A 182 0.88 0.46 -6.04
C PHE A 182 0.68 -0.83 -5.25
N GLU A 183 -0.09 -1.76 -5.78
CA GLU A 183 -0.41 -3.02 -5.11
C GLU A 183 0.83 -3.79 -4.66
N ARG A 184 1.96 -3.64 -5.37
CA ARG A 184 3.24 -4.25 -4.97
C ARG A 184 3.82 -3.76 -3.65
N ILE A 185 3.46 -2.55 -3.25
CA ILE A 185 3.85 -1.97 -1.95
C ILE A 185 2.83 -2.34 -0.88
N PHE A 186 1.54 -2.33 -1.21
CA PHE A 186 0.47 -2.47 -0.21
C PHE A 186 0.09 -3.92 0.11
N LEU A 187 0.03 -4.83 -0.88
CA LEU A 187 -0.50 -6.19 -0.66
C LEU A 187 0.37 -6.98 0.33
N GLY A 188 1.69 -6.84 0.25
CA GLY A 188 2.60 -7.49 1.19
C GLY A 188 2.44 -7.00 2.62
N ALA A 189 2.08 -5.72 2.81
CA ALA A 189 1.82 -5.15 4.13
C ALA A 189 0.46 -5.59 4.66
N LEU A 190 -0.57 -5.63 3.80
CA LEU A 190 -1.94 -6.00 4.15
C LEU A 190 -2.11 -7.50 4.46
N PHE A 191 -1.46 -8.37 3.69
CA PHE A 191 -1.71 -9.82 3.71
C PHE A 191 -0.45 -10.68 3.92
N GLY A 192 0.71 -10.06 4.10
CA GLY A 192 1.99 -10.76 4.22
C GLY A 192 2.64 -11.11 2.88
N PRO A 193 3.85 -11.69 2.88
CA PRO A 193 4.69 -11.81 1.68
C PRO A 193 4.22 -12.86 0.65
N HIS A 194 3.37 -13.80 1.07
CA HIS A 194 2.92 -14.92 0.24
C HIS A 194 1.57 -14.68 -0.46
N ALA A 195 0.63 -13.98 0.21
CA ALA A 195 -0.69 -13.69 -0.33
C ALA A 195 -0.68 -12.97 -1.70
N PRO A 196 0.24 -12.03 -2.00
CA PRO A 196 0.33 -11.43 -3.32
C PRO A 196 0.50 -12.43 -4.48
N HIS A 197 1.06 -13.62 -4.21
CA HIS A 197 1.22 -14.65 -5.24
C HIS A 197 -0.12 -15.19 -5.71
N PHE A 198 -1.07 -15.36 -4.78
CA PHE A 198 -2.41 -15.84 -5.06
C PHE A 198 -3.31 -14.74 -5.65
N ILE A 199 -3.12 -13.50 -5.20
CA ILE A 199 -3.95 -12.35 -5.60
C ILE A 199 -3.54 -11.81 -6.98
N ALA A 200 -2.23 -11.70 -7.22
CA ALA A 200 -1.68 -10.95 -8.35
C ALA A 200 -0.53 -11.68 -9.07
N GLY A 201 -0.23 -12.92 -8.69
CA GLY A 201 0.74 -13.75 -9.42
C GLY A 201 2.21 -13.44 -9.14
N TRP A 202 2.54 -12.61 -8.15
CA TRP A 202 3.92 -12.26 -7.78
C TRP A 202 4.15 -12.39 -6.27
N ARG A 203 5.38 -12.69 -5.84
CA ARG A 203 5.74 -12.74 -4.40
C ARG A 203 6.39 -11.43 -3.98
N SER A 204 6.11 -10.98 -2.75
CA SER A 204 6.78 -9.80 -2.19
C SER A 204 8.29 -10.00 -2.11
N ASP A 205 9.02 -8.93 -2.44
CA ASP A 205 10.47 -8.90 -2.31
C ASP A 205 10.90 -8.83 -0.83
N PHE A 206 10.02 -8.33 0.04
CA PHE A 206 10.21 -8.26 1.50
C PHE A 206 9.99 -9.60 2.20
N GLN A 207 10.80 -9.86 3.22
CA GLN A 207 10.97 -11.13 3.93
C GLN A 207 9.68 -11.55 4.64
N ASP A 208 9.11 -10.63 5.42
CA ASP A 208 7.92 -10.87 6.25
C ASP A 208 6.96 -9.68 6.19
N GLN A 209 5.78 -9.83 6.81
CA GLN A 209 4.77 -8.76 6.83
C GLN A 209 5.28 -7.50 7.55
N HIS A 210 6.08 -7.65 8.60
CA HIS A 210 6.59 -6.52 9.37
C HIS A 210 7.55 -5.67 8.51
N GLU A 211 8.45 -6.28 7.75
CA GLU A 211 9.32 -5.59 6.78
C GLU A 211 8.49 -4.91 5.69
N ASN A 212 7.44 -5.57 5.17
CA ASN A 212 6.53 -4.93 4.21
C ASN A 212 5.86 -3.67 4.80
N VAL A 213 5.41 -3.72 6.06
CA VAL A 213 4.80 -2.56 6.73
C VAL A 213 5.81 -1.43 6.88
N ARG A 214 7.04 -1.72 7.33
CA ARG A 214 8.07 -0.67 7.45
C ARG A 214 8.45 -0.07 6.09
N ALA A 215 8.54 -0.89 5.05
CA ALA A 215 8.79 -0.44 3.69
C ALA A 215 7.64 0.44 3.16
N MET A 216 6.39 0.03 3.36
CA MET A 216 5.21 0.85 3.03
C MET A 216 5.28 2.21 3.73
N VAL A 217 5.59 2.23 5.04
CA VAL A 217 5.75 3.47 5.83
C VAL A 217 6.87 4.36 5.28
N TYR A 218 7.99 3.78 4.85
CA TYR A 218 9.06 4.52 4.21
C TYR A 218 8.60 5.23 2.93
N PHE A 219 7.92 4.52 2.02
CA PHE A 219 7.40 5.15 0.80
C PHE A 219 6.31 6.18 1.09
N LEU A 220 5.44 5.93 2.08
CA LEU A 220 4.46 6.91 2.55
C LEU A 220 5.12 8.21 3.02
N LYS A 221 6.23 8.12 3.76
CA LYS A 221 7.00 9.27 4.25
C LYS A 221 7.55 10.10 3.10
N HIS A 222 8.16 9.46 2.10
CA HIS A 222 8.70 10.15 0.92
C HIS A 222 7.61 10.79 0.07
N ALA A 223 6.53 10.05 -0.21
CA ALA A 223 5.38 10.55 -0.96
C ALA A 223 4.73 11.77 -0.26
N THR A 224 4.57 11.72 1.06
CA THR A 224 4.00 12.82 1.85
C THR A 224 4.90 14.06 1.82
N ARG A 225 6.22 13.90 1.98
CA ARG A 225 7.19 15.01 1.95
C ARG A 225 7.16 15.79 0.64
N ARG A 226 6.93 15.12 -0.50
CA ARG A 226 6.79 15.76 -1.82
C ARG A 226 5.34 16.01 -2.23
N GLN A 227 4.38 15.74 -1.34
CA GLN A 227 2.95 15.94 -1.59
C GLN A 227 2.49 15.25 -2.88
N LEU A 228 2.91 14.00 -3.07
CA LEU A 228 2.66 13.25 -4.31
C LEU A 228 1.16 13.07 -4.56
N MET A 229 0.68 13.71 -5.62
CA MET A 229 -0.66 13.56 -6.19
C MET A 229 -0.58 12.86 -7.54
N LEU A 230 -1.52 11.96 -7.79
CA LEU A 230 -1.52 11.08 -8.96
C LEU A 230 -2.89 11.08 -9.64
N PRO A 231 -2.92 11.15 -10.98
CA PRO A 231 -4.14 11.09 -11.75
C PRO A 231 -4.71 9.67 -11.78
N VAL A 232 -5.82 9.44 -11.08
CA VAL A 232 -6.49 8.12 -11.01
C VAL A 232 -7.88 8.23 -11.62
N TRP A 233 -8.18 7.33 -12.57
CA TRP A 233 -9.52 7.18 -13.12
C TRP A 233 -10.44 6.50 -12.10
N ILE A 234 -11.54 7.15 -11.72
CA ILE A 234 -12.51 6.58 -10.77
C ILE A 234 -13.79 6.19 -11.52
N PRO A 235 -14.05 4.88 -11.73
CA PRO A 235 -15.16 4.42 -12.57
C PRO A 235 -16.52 4.96 -12.16
N ARG A 236 -16.82 5.00 -10.86
CA ARG A 236 -18.11 5.47 -10.34
C ARG A 236 -18.44 6.92 -10.72
N PHE A 237 -17.42 7.74 -10.94
CA PHE A 237 -17.58 9.15 -11.28
C PHE A 237 -17.26 9.46 -12.74
N GLU A 238 -16.86 8.44 -13.52
CA GLU A 238 -16.42 8.58 -14.92
C GLU A 238 -15.45 9.75 -15.15
N GLN A 239 -14.54 9.97 -14.20
CA GLN A 239 -13.58 11.07 -14.26
C GLN A 239 -12.25 10.72 -13.61
N GLU A 240 -11.21 11.38 -14.06
CA GLU A 240 -9.90 11.37 -13.45
C GLU A 240 -9.87 12.30 -12.23
N ARG A 241 -9.31 11.83 -11.12
CA ARG A 241 -9.13 12.61 -9.90
C ARG A 241 -7.70 12.53 -9.42
N GLN A 242 -7.24 13.63 -8.83
CA GLN A 242 -5.94 13.68 -8.17
C GLN A 242 -6.06 13.01 -6.81
N LEU A 243 -5.44 11.83 -6.68
CA LEU A 243 -5.39 11.07 -5.43
C LEU A 243 -3.96 11.08 -4.88
N ARG A 244 -3.84 11.00 -3.55
CA ARG A 244 -2.54 10.82 -2.92
C ARG A 244 -2.07 9.39 -3.10
N PHE A 245 -0.76 9.18 -3.03
CA PHE A 245 -0.15 7.85 -3.05
C PHE A 245 -0.86 6.82 -2.15
N ILE A 246 -1.23 7.22 -0.92
CA ILE A 246 -1.91 6.37 0.06
C ILE A 246 -3.36 6.00 -0.31
N ASP A 247 -4.01 6.80 -1.15
CA ASP A 247 -5.42 6.62 -1.52
C ASP A 247 -5.56 5.94 -2.90
N VAL A 248 -4.45 5.66 -3.61
CA VAL A 248 -4.50 4.98 -4.92
C VAL A 248 -5.09 3.57 -4.75
N PRO A 249 -6.17 3.23 -5.49
CA PRO A 249 -6.81 1.94 -5.38
C PRO A 249 -5.92 0.76 -5.78
N ILE A 250 -6.18 -0.39 -5.17
CA ILE A 250 -5.55 -1.67 -5.48
C ILE A 250 -6.40 -2.39 -6.53
N GLU A 251 -5.90 -2.47 -7.76
CA GLU A 251 -6.60 -3.08 -8.91
C GLU A 251 -7.05 -4.52 -8.63
N SER A 252 -6.17 -5.36 -8.09
CA SER A 252 -6.47 -6.76 -7.76
C SER A 252 -7.45 -6.95 -6.59
N CYS A 253 -7.80 -5.90 -5.84
CA CYS A 253 -8.77 -5.95 -4.74
C CYS A 253 -10.03 -5.13 -5.07
N GLY A 254 -10.57 -5.34 -6.27
CA GLY A 254 -11.79 -4.69 -6.73
C GLY A 254 -11.69 -3.17 -6.84
N ARG A 255 -10.48 -2.63 -7.07
CA ARG A 255 -10.21 -1.17 -7.04
C ARG A 255 -10.61 -0.51 -5.73
N SER A 256 -10.42 -1.22 -4.62
CA SER A 256 -10.61 -0.67 -3.27
C SER A 256 -9.37 0.10 -2.83
N SER A 257 -9.58 1.15 -2.03
CA SER A 257 -8.48 1.86 -1.37
C SER A 257 -7.75 0.96 -0.35
N PRO A 258 -6.45 1.19 -0.09
CA PRO A 258 -5.72 0.47 0.96
C PRO A 258 -6.40 0.52 2.34
N LEU A 259 -7.03 1.65 2.67
CA LEU A 259 -7.78 1.81 3.92
C LEU A 259 -9.00 0.89 4.00
N ARG A 260 -9.78 0.78 2.91
CA ARG A 260 -10.93 -0.12 2.87
C ARG A 260 -10.51 -1.58 3.03
N ILE A 261 -9.40 -1.96 2.39
CA ILE A 261 -8.89 -3.33 2.45
C ILE A 261 -8.37 -3.65 3.85
N ALA A 262 -7.68 -2.72 4.52
CA ALA A 262 -7.25 -2.88 5.91
C ALA A 262 -8.46 -3.12 6.85
N LEU A 263 -9.58 -2.45 6.61
CA LEU A 263 -10.84 -2.69 7.35
C LEU A 263 -11.43 -4.07 7.06
N GLN A 264 -11.47 -4.48 5.79
CA GLN A 264 -11.98 -5.80 5.41
C GLN A 264 -11.15 -6.95 6.00
N ALA A 265 -9.82 -6.76 6.07
CA ALA A 265 -8.87 -7.70 6.65
C ALA A 265 -8.81 -7.65 8.19
N ASN A 266 -9.63 -6.83 8.85
CA ASN A 266 -9.65 -6.65 10.31
C ASN A 266 -8.27 -6.26 10.88
N ALA A 267 -7.55 -5.37 10.20
CA ALA A 267 -6.19 -4.97 10.56
C ALA A 267 -6.16 -3.57 11.21
N PRO A 268 -6.44 -3.45 12.52
CA PRO A 268 -6.51 -2.15 13.21
C PRO A 268 -5.17 -1.41 13.22
N GLU A 269 -4.05 -2.12 13.25
CA GLU A 269 -2.72 -1.51 13.25
C GLU A 269 -2.44 -0.79 11.92
N LEU A 270 -2.69 -1.47 10.80
CA LEU A 270 -2.54 -0.92 9.46
C LEU A 270 -3.52 0.22 9.23
N LEU A 271 -4.77 0.08 9.68
CA LEU A 271 -5.76 1.15 9.63
C LEU A 271 -5.25 2.41 10.36
N LEU A 272 -4.68 2.24 11.55
CA LEU A 272 -4.13 3.35 12.33
C LEU A 272 -2.95 4.00 11.60
N ILE A 273 -2.01 3.22 11.05
CA ILE A 273 -0.89 3.73 10.25
C ILE A 273 -1.42 4.54 9.05
N LEU A 274 -2.35 3.98 8.28
CA LEU A 274 -2.89 4.64 7.09
C LEU A 274 -3.57 5.97 7.45
N LEU A 275 -4.38 5.99 8.51
CA LEU A 275 -5.03 7.22 8.98
C LEU A 275 -4.02 8.22 9.54
N ARG A 276 -2.96 7.79 10.23
CA ARG A 276 -1.86 8.67 10.67
C ARG A 276 -1.17 9.36 9.49
N TYR A 277 -0.91 8.63 8.41
CA TYR A 277 -0.39 9.15 7.15
C TYR A 277 -1.45 9.86 6.27
N GLY A 278 -2.64 10.08 6.82
CA GLY A 278 -3.64 10.93 6.23
C GLY A 278 -4.53 10.26 5.19
N ALA A 279 -4.63 8.94 5.12
CA ALA A 279 -5.64 8.25 4.31
C ALA A 279 -7.04 8.84 4.56
N ALA A 280 -7.84 8.94 3.51
CA ALA A 280 -9.19 9.49 3.62
C ALA A 280 -10.09 8.55 4.45
N PRO A 281 -10.71 9.02 5.56
CA PRO A 281 -11.60 8.19 6.40
C PRO A 281 -12.85 7.71 5.65
N GLN A 282 -13.20 8.42 4.57
CA GLN A 282 -14.14 7.98 3.56
C GLN A 282 -13.40 7.99 2.23
N PRO A 283 -12.83 6.83 1.82
CA PRO A 283 -12.00 6.78 0.63
C PRO A 283 -12.76 7.16 -0.64
N PRO A 284 -12.12 7.87 -1.58
CA PRO A 284 -12.73 8.24 -2.86
C PRO A 284 -12.78 7.07 -3.86
N ASP A 285 -12.68 5.82 -3.41
CA ASP A 285 -12.65 4.61 -4.26
C ASP A 285 -14.02 4.24 -4.88
N GLY A 286 -15.05 5.01 -4.57
CA GLY A 286 -16.39 4.79 -5.08
C GLY A 286 -17.16 3.68 -4.38
N GLY A 287 -16.62 3.06 -3.32
CA GLY A 287 -17.36 2.10 -2.51
C GLY A 287 -18.44 2.74 -1.63
N THR A 288 -19.17 1.90 -0.89
CA THR A 288 -20.08 2.35 0.18
C THR A 288 -19.30 2.93 1.36
N SER A 289 -19.99 3.66 2.25
CA SER A 289 -19.37 4.20 3.47
C SER A 289 -18.67 3.10 4.26
N VAL A 290 -17.37 3.26 4.50
CA VAL A 290 -16.57 2.25 5.21
C VAL A 290 -17.02 2.05 6.65
N ILE A 291 -17.56 3.12 7.27
CA ILE A 291 -18.16 3.04 8.61
C ILE A 291 -19.39 2.14 8.56
N ILE A 292 -20.30 2.36 7.61
CA ILE A 292 -21.54 1.58 7.51
C ILE A 292 -21.24 0.11 7.24
N ALA A 293 -20.31 -0.19 6.33
CA ALA A 293 -19.88 -1.56 6.06
C ALA A 293 -19.32 -2.25 7.33
N LEU A 294 -18.59 -1.50 8.16
CA LEU A 294 -18.08 -2.02 9.43
C LEU A 294 -19.19 -2.21 10.48
N LEU A 295 -20.17 -1.31 10.54
CA LEU A 295 -21.34 -1.47 11.42
C LEU A 295 -22.14 -2.71 11.04
N ASP A 296 -22.36 -2.94 9.75
CA ASP A 296 -23.04 -4.13 9.24
C ASP A 296 -22.29 -5.41 9.64
N LYS A 297 -20.97 -5.44 9.43
CA LYS A 297 -20.12 -6.58 9.84
C LYS A 297 -20.14 -6.86 11.34
N LEU A 298 -20.26 -5.82 12.18
CA LEU A 298 -20.36 -5.98 13.62
C LEU A 298 -21.69 -6.59 14.07
N ILE A 299 -22.80 -6.28 13.39
CA ILE A 299 -24.12 -6.80 13.77
C ILE A 299 -24.43 -8.19 13.19
N GLU A 300 -23.68 -8.65 12.18
CA GLU A 300 -23.83 -9.97 11.54
C GLU A 300 -23.87 -11.11 12.56
N ASN A 301 -22.99 -11.07 13.57
CA ASN A 301 -22.89 -12.10 14.61
C ASN A 301 -23.68 -11.74 15.90
N GLY A 302 -24.69 -10.88 15.79
CA GLY A 302 -25.54 -10.48 16.91
C GLY A 302 -24.80 -9.63 17.95
N ARG A 303 -24.52 -10.22 19.13
CA ARG A 303 -23.78 -9.55 20.23
C ARG A 303 -22.34 -10.06 20.40
N ASN A 304 -21.89 -10.97 19.54
CA ASN A 304 -20.51 -11.47 19.58
C ASN A 304 -19.62 -10.62 18.66
N TYR A 305 -19.25 -9.45 19.15
CA TYR A 305 -18.43 -8.49 18.40
C TYR A 305 -16.97 -8.92 18.38
N SER A 306 -16.37 -9.05 17.18
CA SER A 306 -14.91 -9.22 17.08
C SER A 306 -14.22 -7.99 17.66
N TYR A 307 -13.24 -8.24 18.51
CA TYR A 307 -12.45 -7.20 19.17
C TYR A 307 -11.74 -6.31 18.14
N GLU A 308 -11.19 -6.92 17.10
CA GLU A 308 -10.47 -6.25 16.01
C GLU A 308 -11.40 -5.30 15.23
N LEU A 309 -12.64 -5.72 14.96
CA LEU A 309 -13.65 -4.89 14.30
C LEU A 309 -14.05 -3.69 15.17
N VAL A 310 -14.24 -3.91 16.47
CA VAL A 310 -14.54 -2.83 17.42
C VAL A 310 -13.37 -1.84 17.49
N LEU A 311 -12.12 -2.34 17.49
CA LEU A 311 -10.94 -1.49 17.50
C LEU A 311 -10.82 -0.67 16.21
N CYS A 312 -11.05 -1.30 15.05
CA CYS A 312 -11.12 -0.61 13.76
C CYS A 312 -12.16 0.52 13.78
N LEU A 313 -13.34 0.24 14.33
CA LEU A 313 -14.42 1.22 14.43
C LEU A 313 -14.00 2.39 15.31
N LYS A 314 -13.46 2.12 16.50
CA LYS A 314 -12.97 3.17 17.42
C LYS A 314 -11.89 4.04 16.77
N ILE A 315 -10.95 3.44 16.03
CA ILE A 315 -9.91 4.19 15.30
C ILE A 315 -10.52 5.08 14.21
N LEU A 316 -11.46 4.54 13.43
CA LEU A 316 -12.11 5.27 12.35
C LEU A 316 -12.97 6.43 12.87
N LEU A 317 -13.74 6.19 13.94
CA LEU A 317 -14.57 7.19 14.60
C LEU A 317 -13.77 8.33 15.24
N ARG A 318 -12.47 8.16 15.49
CA ARG A 318 -11.58 9.25 15.92
C ARG A 318 -11.28 10.25 14.79
N ASN A 319 -11.53 9.86 13.54
CA ASN A 319 -11.23 10.65 12.35
C ASN A 319 -12.45 11.30 11.70
N VAL A 320 -13.66 11.03 12.20
CA VAL A 320 -14.91 11.62 11.70
C VAL A 320 -15.66 12.33 12.81
N SER A 321 -16.26 13.49 12.51
CA SER A 321 -17.03 14.26 13.49
C SER A 321 -18.32 13.54 13.87
N MET A 322 -19.04 13.01 12.87
CA MET A 322 -20.31 12.30 12.98
C MET A 322 -20.36 11.16 11.96
N ILE A 323 -21.12 10.10 12.28
CA ILE A 323 -21.42 9.03 11.32
C ILE A 323 -22.47 9.54 10.32
N GLU A 324 -22.08 9.66 9.06
CA GLU A 324 -23.00 9.98 7.98
C GLU A 324 -23.81 8.76 7.58
N MET A 325 -25.14 8.90 7.61
CA MET A 325 -26.05 7.86 7.17
C MET A 325 -26.27 7.98 5.65
N PRO A 326 -26.39 6.85 4.93
CA PRO A 326 -26.56 6.85 3.47
C PRO A 326 -27.85 7.56 3.02
N PHE A 327 -28.85 7.58 3.90
CA PHE A 327 -30.05 8.35 3.73
C PHE A 327 -29.87 9.69 4.44
N LYS A 328 -30.15 10.79 3.74
CA LYS A 328 -30.31 12.12 4.34
C LYS A 328 -31.81 12.39 4.60
N PRO A 329 -32.50 11.74 5.57
CA PRO A 329 -33.74 12.33 6.06
C PRO A 329 -33.38 13.72 6.57
N ILE A 330 -34.09 14.71 6.04
CA ILE A 330 -33.96 16.10 6.48
C ILE A 330 -34.38 16.22 7.96
N VAL A 331 -35.20 15.28 8.44
CA VAL A 331 -35.75 15.25 9.80
C VAL A 331 -34.91 14.38 10.74
N TYR A 332 -34.40 15.01 11.79
CA TYR A 332 -33.59 14.37 12.85
C TYR A 332 -34.25 13.12 13.46
N ALA A 333 -35.55 13.18 13.75
CA ALA A 333 -36.28 12.08 14.39
C ALA A 333 -36.22 10.79 13.56
N SER A 334 -36.48 10.87 12.25
CA SER A 334 -36.45 9.73 11.33
C SER A 334 -35.04 9.16 11.17
N ARG A 335 -34.00 10.01 11.14
CA ARG A 335 -32.60 9.55 11.10
C ARG A 335 -32.25 8.74 12.36
N ARG A 336 -32.67 9.22 13.53
CA ARG A 336 -32.44 8.54 14.81
C ARG A 336 -33.14 7.20 14.86
N GLU A 337 -34.41 7.15 14.45
CA GLU A 337 -35.22 5.94 14.46
C GLU A 337 -34.64 4.85 13.56
N MET A 338 -34.31 5.18 12.30
CA MET A 338 -33.68 4.22 11.38
C MET A 338 -32.32 3.73 11.88
N PHE A 339 -31.51 4.60 12.49
CA PHE A 339 -30.24 4.16 13.07
C PHE A 339 -30.48 3.20 14.23
N PHE A 340 -31.44 3.52 15.11
CA PHE A 340 -31.73 2.71 16.28
C PHE A 340 -32.33 1.34 15.89
N GLU A 341 -33.19 1.30 14.88
CA GLU A 341 -33.76 0.06 14.35
C GLU A 341 -32.68 -0.93 13.89
N ARG A 342 -31.67 -0.44 13.15
CA ARG A 342 -30.61 -1.29 12.58
C ARG A 342 -29.42 -1.50 13.51
N TYR A 343 -28.95 -0.44 14.16
CA TYR A 343 -27.70 -0.42 14.92
C TYR A 343 -27.87 -0.07 16.41
N GLY A 344 -29.11 0.01 16.91
CA GLY A 344 -29.41 0.39 18.30
C GLY A 344 -28.69 -0.48 19.33
N ARG A 345 -28.40 -1.75 19.00
CA ARG A 345 -27.61 -2.66 19.85
C ARG A 345 -26.20 -2.14 20.12
N LEU A 346 -25.52 -1.60 19.10
CA LEU A 346 -24.18 -1.03 19.24
C LEU A 346 -24.15 0.20 20.16
N LEU A 347 -25.27 0.93 20.27
CA LEU A 347 -25.43 2.04 21.21
C LEU A 347 -25.70 1.54 22.63
N MET A 348 -26.58 0.56 22.78
CA MET A 348 -26.90 -0.05 24.09
C MET A 348 -25.65 -0.69 24.72
N ASP A 349 -24.84 -1.35 23.90
CA ASP A 349 -23.62 -2.03 24.31
C ASP A 349 -22.40 -1.08 24.40
N LYS A 350 -22.62 0.23 24.23
CA LYS A 350 -21.60 1.30 24.33
C LYS A 350 -20.40 1.13 23.38
N ILE A 351 -20.61 0.47 22.24
CA ILE A 351 -19.61 0.34 21.17
C ILE A 351 -19.50 1.65 20.40
N ILE A 352 -20.63 2.32 20.21
CA ILE A 352 -20.72 3.65 19.59
C ILE A 352 -21.27 4.63 20.61
N GLY A 353 -20.67 5.82 20.67
CA GLY A 353 -21.19 6.92 21.47
C GLY A 353 -22.41 7.57 20.83
N LYS A 354 -23.45 7.87 21.61
CA LYS A 354 -24.65 8.59 21.13
C LYS A 354 -24.30 9.92 20.48
N GLU A 355 -23.26 10.58 20.97
CA GLU A 355 -22.71 11.83 20.49
C GLU A 355 -22.16 11.77 19.06
N GLN A 356 -21.78 10.60 18.56
CA GLN A 356 -21.24 10.43 17.21
C GLN A 356 -22.34 10.14 16.16
N VAL A 357 -23.58 9.91 16.60
CA VAL A 357 -24.70 9.56 15.72
C VAL A 357 -25.77 10.64 15.72
N TYR A 358 -26.26 11.03 16.89
CA TYR A 358 -27.38 11.97 17.04
C TYR A 358 -27.23 12.93 18.22
N GLY A 359 -26.22 12.79 19.07
CA GLY A 359 -25.87 13.78 20.08
C GLY A 359 -24.97 14.88 19.52
N VAL A 360 -24.34 15.62 20.44
CA VAL A 360 -23.39 16.69 20.11
C VAL A 360 -21.98 16.20 20.44
N PRO A 361 -21.08 16.07 19.45
CA PRO A 361 -19.69 15.72 19.72
C PRO A 361 -19.02 16.77 20.61
N THR A 362 -18.04 16.34 21.40
CA THR A 362 -17.26 17.28 22.21
C THR A 362 -16.53 18.27 21.30
N LEU A 363 -16.40 19.52 21.75
CA LEU A 363 -15.62 20.54 21.03
C LEU A 363 -14.18 20.05 20.75
N ARG A 364 -13.58 19.32 21.71
CA ARG A 364 -12.26 18.71 21.56
C ARG A 364 -12.19 17.77 20.35
N HIS A 365 -13.19 16.90 20.18
CA HIS A 365 -13.26 15.97 19.05
C HIS A 365 -13.46 16.70 17.72
N LEU A 366 -14.36 17.68 17.69
CA LEU A 366 -14.58 18.53 16.50
C LEU A 366 -13.30 19.25 16.08
N CYS A 367 -12.56 19.82 17.04
CA CYS A 367 -11.27 20.44 16.79
C CYS A 367 -10.24 19.44 16.23
N ARG A 368 -10.15 18.22 16.79
CA ARG A 368 -9.25 17.18 16.24
C ARG A 368 -9.58 16.88 14.79
N CYS A 369 -10.84 16.58 14.48
CA CYS A 369 -11.26 16.29 13.11
C CYS A 369 -10.92 17.46 12.18
N ARG A 370 -11.27 18.69 12.56
CA ARG A 370 -11.01 19.87 11.72
C ARG A 370 -9.53 20.13 11.49
N VAL A 371 -8.70 20.03 12.54
CA VAL A 371 -7.24 20.19 12.41
C VAL A 371 -6.65 19.11 11.53
N ARG A 372 -7.05 17.84 11.73
CA ARG A 372 -6.60 16.73 10.89
C ARG A 372 -7.03 16.89 9.45
N ASP A 373 -8.25 17.35 9.17
CA ASP A 373 -8.72 17.57 7.80
C ASP A 373 -7.88 18.65 7.10
N ILE A 374 -7.59 19.77 7.77
CA ILE A 374 -6.72 20.82 7.22
C ILE A 374 -5.31 20.27 6.96
N LEU A 375 -4.71 19.55 7.92
CA LEU A 375 -3.39 18.95 7.73
C LEU A 375 -3.39 17.93 6.59
N ARG A 376 -4.47 17.15 6.45
CA ARG A 376 -4.65 16.16 5.39
C ARG A 376 -4.72 16.82 4.02
N GLU A 377 -5.51 17.88 3.87
CA GLU A 377 -5.67 18.68 2.64
C GLU A 377 -4.33 19.25 2.15
N HIS A 378 -3.41 19.56 3.08
CA HIS A 378 -2.10 20.13 2.79
C HIS A 378 -0.94 19.12 2.83
N ASN A 379 -1.23 17.81 2.86
CA ASN A 379 -0.23 16.73 2.92
C ASN A 379 0.76 16.87 4.10
N GLN A 380 0.26 17.34 5.24
CA GLN A 380 1.03 17.60 6.47
C GLN A 380 0.82 16.51 7.54
N LEU A 381 0.16 15.39 7.24
CA LEU A 381 0.00 14.29 8.20
C LEU A 381 1.04 13.17 7.96
N PRO A 382 1.71 12.64 9.00
CA PRO A 382 1.72 13.12 10.38
C PRO A 382 2.71 14.28 10.62
N ASN A 383 3.69 14.47 9.71
CA ASN A 383 4.89 15.29 9.94
C ASN A 383 4.65 16.75 10.36
N GLY A 384 3.55 17.36 9.92
CA GLY A 384 3.19 18.74 10.25
C GLY A 384 2.56 18.91 11.64
N ILE A 385 2.14 17.83 12.31
CA ILE A 385 1.60 17.90 13.68
C ILE A 385 2.66 18.45 14.65
N ASP A 386 3.91 18.01 14.50
CA ASP A 386 5.01 18.42 15.37
C ASP A 386 5.37 19.91 15.20
N THR A 387 5.00 20.50 14.07
CA THR A 387 5.18 21.95 13.80
C THR A 387 4.12 22.81 14.48
N LEU A 388 3.00 22.21 14.91
CA LEU A 388 1.98 22.92 15.66
C LEU A 388 2.51 23.26 17.05
N ARG A 389 2.43 24.54 17.44
CA ARG A 389 2.82 25.03 18.77
C ARG A 389 1.80 24.62 19.84
N LEU A 390 1.63 23.31 20.03
CA LEU A 390 0.70 22.69 20.96
C LEU A 390 1.47 21.83 21.96
N PRO A 391 0.95 21.64 23.19
CA PRO A 391 1.48 20.64 24.11
C PRO A 391 1.56 19.24 23.46
N LYS A 392 2.64 18.49 23.74
CA LYS A 392 2.86 17.12 23.21
C LYS A 392 1.66 16.19 23.38
N ARG A 393 0.92 16.34 24.48
CA ARG A 393 -0.32 15.60 24.74
C ARG A 393 -1.40 15.85 23.67
N LEU A 394 -1.59 17.11 23.27
CA LEU A 394 -2.54 17.46 22.21
C LEU A 394 -2.02 17.06 20.84
N GLN A 395 -0.71 17.13 20.59
CA GLN A 395 -0.09 16.61 19.37
C GLN A 395 -0.37 15.10 19.22
N ARG A 396 -0.14 14.29 20.26
CA ARG A 396 -0.46 12.85 20.25
C ARG A 396 -1.95 12.56 20.11
N TYR A 397 -2.81 13.39 20.69
CA TYR A 397 -4.26 13.28 20.50
C TYR A 397 -4.68 13.53 19.05
N ILE A 398 -4.06 14.52 18.39
CA ILE A 398 -4.28 14.82 16.96
C ILE A 398 -3.67 13.72 16.07
N ASP A 399 -2.51 13.17 16.45
CA ASP A 399 -1.81 12.10 15.73
C ASP A 399 -2.43 10.71 15.95
N LEU A 400 -3.52 10.60 16.70
CA LEU A 400 -4.19 9.33 17.01
C LEU A 400 -3.36 8.36 17.87
N THR A 401 -2.21 8.76 18.40
CA THR A 401 -1.35 7.92 19.25
C THR A 401 -1.76 7.96 20.73
N GLU A 402 -2.53 8.94 21.18
CA GLU A 402 -3.02 8.99 22.57
C GLU A 402 -4.49 8.56 22.69
N GLU A 403 -4.76 7.61 23.59
CA GLU A 403 -6.07 7.45 24.23
C GLU A 403 -6.15 8.44 25.39
N LEU A 404 -6.97 9.48 25.26
CA LEU A 404 -7.40 10.21 26.43
C LEU A 404 -8.47 9.34 27.12
N GLU A 405 -8.03 8.40 27.95
CA GLU A 405 -8.88 7.92 29.03
C GLU A 405 -9.38 9.15 29.79
N GLY A 406 -10.69 9.17 30.00
CA GLY A 406 -11.38 10.25 30.67
C GLY A 406 -10.79 10.50 32.05
N THR A 407 -10.87 11.76 32.46
CA THR A 407 -10.72 12.24 33.83
C THR A 407 -11.75 11.57 34.75
N GLU A 408 -11.57 10.32 35.15
CA GLU A 408 -12.23 9.74 36.32
C GLU A 408 -11.27 8.79 37.04
N LEU A 409 -11.08 9.04 38.34
CA LEU A 409 -10.27 8.29 39.32
C LEU A 409 -8.78 8.65 39.44
N GLN A 410 -8.50 9.90 39.85
CA GLN A 410 -7.43 10.13 40.82
C GLN A 410 -7.95 9.83 42.24
N HIS A 411 -7.80 8.59 42.68
CA HIS A 411 -7.45 8.19 44.06
C HIS A 411 -7.46 6.66 44.14
N GLN A 412 -6.30 6.04 43.91
CA GLN A 412 -5.73 4.92 44.68
C GLN A 412 -4.53 4.33 43.93
N GLN A 413 -3.39 4.24 44.62
CA GLN A 413 -2.13 3.64 44.18
C GLN A 413 -2.19 2.10 44.16
N PRO A 414 -1.24 1.39 43.53
CA PRO A 414 -1.54 0.47 42.44
C PRO A 414 -1.40 -1.02 42.79
N GLN A 415 -2.15 -1.87 42.06
CA GLN A 415 -1.75 -3.23 41.75
C GLN A 415 -1.43 -3.33 40.25
N PRO A 416 -0.43 -4.14 39.82
CA PRO A 416 -0.06 -4.24 38.42
C PRO A 416 -1.13 -5.04 37.67
N LEU A 417 -1.99 -4.34 36.95
CA LEU A 417 -2.88 -4.94 35.95
C LEU A 417 -2.11 -5.16 34.64
N PRO A 418 -2.43 -6.22 33.87
CA PRO A 418 -1.79 -6.48 32.58
C PRO A 418 -2.03 -5.30 31.62
N GLU A 419 -0.97 -4.86 30.94
CA GLU A 419 -1.01 -3.76 29.97
C GLU A 419 -2.13 -3.94 28.94
N LYS A 420 -2.92 -2.88 28.72
CA LYS A 420 -4.01 -2.92 27.74
C LYS A 420 -3.44 -3.10 26.32
N PRO A 421 -4.03 -3.94 25.45
CA PRO A 421 -3.51 -4.21 24.10
C PRO A 421 -3.29 -2.95 23.24
N MET A 422 -4.09 -1.90 23.44
CA MET A 422 -3.98 -0.65 22.69
C MET A 422 -2.83 0.25 23.19
N GLN A 423 -2.42 0.10 24.46
CA GLN A 423 -1.15 0.65 24.96
C GLN A 423 0.05 -0.08 24.36
N ARG A 424 -0.02 -1.42 24.20
CA ARG A 424 1.00 -2.20 23.48
C ARG A 424 1.15 -1.78 22.02
N LEU A 425 0.02 -1.59 21.32
CA LEU A 425 -0.01 -1.04 19.95
C LEU A 425 0.68 0.33 19.89
N THR A 426 0.35 1.22 20.82
CA THR A 426 0.92 2.58 20.89
C THR A 426 2.43 2.56 21.15
N SER A 427 2.89 1.69 22.05
CA SER A 427 4.31 1.50 22.37
C SER A 427 5.10 0.88 21.21
N ALA A 428 4.52 -0.09 20.49
CA ALA A 428 5.12 -0.66 19.28
C ALA A 428 5.26 0.39 18.16
N MET A 429 4.28 1.30 18.03
CA MET A 429 4.33 2.38 17.06
C MET A 429 5.35 3.48 17.39
N GLN A 430 5.55 3.81 18.67
CA GLN A 430 6.60 4.76 19.08
C GLN A 430 8.01 4.24 18.75
N ARG A 431 8.22 2.91 18.83
CA ARG A 431 9.49 2.28 18.44
C ARG A 431 9.78 2.39 16.93
N LEU A 432 8.76 2.42 16.08
CA LEU A 432 8.92 2.65 14.63
C LEU A 432 9.39 4.07 14.31
N ASP A 433 8.98 5.06 15.11
CA ASP A 433 9.37 6.47 14.91
C ASP A 433 10.84 6.72 15.35
N THR A 434 11.41 5.90 16.23
CA THR A 434 12.80 6.03 16.73
C THR A 434 13.90 5.41 15.86
N ILE A 435 13.56 4.60 14.84
CA ILE A 435 14.57 3.94 13.96
C ILE A 435 15.32 4.93 13.04
N SER A 436 14.99 6.23 13.09
CA SER A 436 15.69 7.28 12.33
C SER A 436 16.54 8.23 13.18
N SER A 437 16.74 7.96 14.48
CA SER A 437 17.48 8.88 15.36
C SER A 437 18.17 8.18 16.55
N SER A 438 19.15 7.32 16.28
CA SER A 438 20.32 7.12 17.15
C SER A 438 21.24 6.07 16.54
N GLY A 439 22.41 6.49 16.06
CA GLY A 439 23.54 5.60 15.93
C GLY A 439 24.17 5.40 17.31
N ALA A 440 24.03 4.20 17.86
CA ALA A 440 24.91 3.63 18.86
C ALA A 440 24.57 2.14 19.01
N GLU A 441 25.60 1.31 18.93
CA GLU A 441 25.61 -0.13 19.11
C GLU A 441 25.14 -0.53 20.53
N SER A 442 24.38 -1.61 20.66
CA SER A 442 24.70 -2.69 21.61
C SER A 442 23.76 -3.90 21.45
N GLU A 443 24.37 -5.06 21.58
CA GLU A 443 23.86 -6.42 21.51
C GLU A 443 22.77 -6.71 22.55
N ASP A 444 21.61 -7.21 22.11
CA ASP A 444 20.82 -8.26 22.79
C ASP A 444 19.55 -8.58 21.95
N GLU A 445 19.71 -9.43 20.93
CA GLU A 445 18.65 -9.86 20.01
C GLU A 445 18.16 -11.30 20.24
N SER A 446 18.17 -11.82 21.47
CA SER A 446 17.79 -13.24 21.70
C SER A 446 16.51 -13.47 22.51
N GLU A 447 15.97 -12.50 23.27
CA GLU A 447 14.85 -12.77 24.19
C GLU A 447 13.50 -12.13 23.85
N ASN A 448 13.41 -11.20 22.88
CA ASN A 448 12.14 -10.58 22.48
C ASN A 448 11.36 -11.32 21.38
N HIS A 449 11.82 -12.50 20.96
CA HIS A 449 11.28 -13.19 19.77
C HIS A 449 10.02 -14.03 20.03
N VAL A 450 9.58 -14.21 21.28
CA VAL A 450 8.58 -15.27 21.61
C VAL A 450 7.28 -14.77 22.26
N GLN A 451 7.10 -13.49 22.57
CA GLN A 451 5.88 -13.02 23.31
C GLN A 451 4.97 -12.02 22.56
N LEU A 452 5.24 -11.76 21.28
CA LEU A 452 4.42 -10.89 20.42
C LEU A 452 3.70 -11.64 19.28
N LEU A 453 3.82 -12.97 19.25
CA LEU A 453 3.26 -13.84 18.22
C LEU A 453 2.09 -14.62 18.81
N GLU A 454 0.88 -14.08 18.65
CA GLU A 454 -0.35 -14.91 18.53
C GLU A 454 -1.60 -14.16 18.02
N ALA A 455 -1.51 -12.87 17.70
CA ALA A 455 -2.61 -12.15 17.06
C ALA A 455 -2.27 -11.83 15.59
N VAL A 456 -2.88 -12.61 14.69
CA VAL A 456 -2.95 -12.43 13.23
C VAL A 456 -1.75 -12.94 12.41
N THR A 457 -1.38 -14.20 12.59
CA THR A 457 -0.69 -15.00 11.55
C THR A 457 -1.48 -16.26 11.22
N ASP A 458 -2.78 -16.09 11.00
CA ASP A 458 -3.61 -17.16 10.48
C ASP A 458 -3.62 -17.04 8.96
N ALA A 459 -2.70 -17.74 8.30
CA ALA A 459 -2.55 -17.69 6.85
C ALA A 459 -3.82 -18.13 6.11
N GLU A 460 -4.68 -18.92 6.76
CA GLU A 460 -6.02 -19.27 6.31
C GLU A 460 -6.93 -18.02 6.26
N LYS A 461 -6.90 -17.17 7.30
CA LYS A 461 -7.64 -15.89 7.29
C LYS A 461 -7.10 -14.90 6.26
N ALA A 462 -5.79 -14.90 5.99
CA ALA A 462 -5.21 -14.05 4.95
C ALA A 462 -5.63 -14.50 3.55
N ALA A 463 -5.67 -15.80 3.29
CA ALA A 463 -6.16 -16.36 2.03
C ALA A 463 -7.67 -16.15 1.85
N VAL A 464 -8.47 -16.33 2.91
CA VAL A 464 -9.91 -16.04 2.90
C VAL A 464 -10.17 -14.54 2.74
N ALA A 465 -9.42 -13.66 3.39
CA ALA A 465 -9.57 -12.21 3.23
C ALA A 465 -9.18 -11.74 1.82
N ALA A 466 -8.13 -12.31 1.23
CA ALA A 466 -7.73 -12.09 -0.16
C ALA A 466 -8.82 -12.54 -1.15
N PHE A 467 -9.44 -13.69 -0.90
CA PHE A 467 -10.56 -14.19 -1.68
C PHE A 467 -11.82 -13.32 -1.51
N MET A 468 -12.12 -12.87 -0.29
CA MET A 468 -13.23 -11.94 -0.01
C MET A 468 -13.02 -10.56 -0.67
N ALA A 469 -11.78 -10.12 -0.84
CA ALA A 469 -11.45 -8.86 -1.52
C ALA A 469 -11.60 -8.93 -3.06
N THR A 470 -11.78 -10.13 -3.64
CA THR A 470 -11.76 -10.36 -5.09
C THR A 470 -13.12 -10.72 -5.69
N GLY A 471 -14.19 -10.90 -4.91
CA GLY A 471 -15.50 -11.29 -5.46
C GLY A 471 -16.74 -10.80 -4.70
N ASP A 472 -17.77 -10.42 -5.45
CA ASP A 472 -19.17 -10.22 -4.99
C ASP A 472 -19.90 -11.55 -4.68
N GLY A 473 -19.17 -12.66 -4.49
CA GLY A 473 -19.71 -14.02 -4.43
C GLY A 473 -19.91 -14.54 -3.00
N ALA A 474 -21.02 -15.25 -2.78
CA ALA A 474 -21.34 -15.89 -1.51
C ALA A 474 -20.24 -16.85 -1.03
N ILE A 475 -19.98 -16.84 0.27
CA ILE A 475 -19.01 -17.69 0.95
C ILE A 475 -19.51 -19.14 0.89
N THR A 476 -18.97 -19.96 -0.01
CA THR A 476 -19.20 -21.41 0.01
C THR A 476 -18.03 -22.13 0.70
N ASP A 477 -18.32 -23.25 1.36
CA ASP A 477 -17.28 -24.00 2.07
C ASP A 477 -16.27 -24.66 1.11
N GLU A 478 -16.66 -24.89 -0.16
CA GLU A 478 -15.73 -25.39 -1.19
C GLU A 478 -14.64 -24.35 -1.52
N ALA A 479 -14.97 -23.06 -1.55
CA ALA A 479 -14.00 -21.99 -1.82
C ALA A 479 -12.96 -21.84 -0.70
N LYS A 480 -13.40 -22.00 0.56
CA LYS A 480 -12.49 -22.04 1.73
C LYS A 480 -11.53 -23.23 1.64
N GLN A 481 -12.06 -24.42 1.37
CA GLN A 481 -11.25 -25.64 1.25
C GLN A 481 -10.23 -25.56 0.11
N ALA A 482 -10.60 -24.97 -1.02
CA ALA A 482 -9.68 -24.76 -2.14
C ALA A 482 -8.53 -23.81 -1.80
N ALA A 483 -8.81 -22.72 -1.06
CA ALA A 483 -7.80 -21.78 -0.59
C ALA A 483 -6.83 -22.43 0.42
N VAL A 484 -7.35 -23.24 1.34
CA VAL A 484 -6.55 -24.01 2.31
C VAL A 484 -5.64 -25.03 1.62
N ALA A 485 -6.18 -25.80 0.67
CA ALA A 485 -5.40 -26.80 -0.07
C ALA A 485 -4.26 -26.16 -0.90
N ALA A 486 -4.52 -25.01 -1.53
CA ALA A 486 -3.49 -24.27 -2.28
C ALA A 486 -2.38 -23.72 -1.36
N TYR A 487 -2.73 -23.29 -0.15
CA TYR A 487 -1.76 -22.83 0.84
C TYR A 487 -0.83 -23.95 1.33
N VAL A 488 -1.39 -25.11 1.69
CA VAL A 488 -0.62 -26.28 2.13
C VAL A 488 0.38 -26.72 1.04
N ALA A 489 -0.07 -26.82 -0.21
CA ALA A 489 0.78 -27.19 -1.33
C ALA A 489 1.95 -26.20 -1.57
N ALA A 490 1.74 -24.90 -1.33
CA ALA A 490 2.77 -23.89 -1.50
C ALA A 490 3.85 -23.93 -0.39
N ASN A 491 3.49 -24.34 0.82
CA ASN A 491 4.42 -24.52 1.93
C ASN A 491 5.25 -25.80 1.76
N GLU A 492 4.63 -26.87 1.29
CA GLU A 492 5.32 -28.15 1.02
C GLU A 492 6.33 -28.01 -0.14
N ALA A 493 5.99 -27.24 -1.17
CA ALA A 493 6.91 -26.96 -2.29
C ALA A 493 8.15 -26.11 -1.90
N GLY A 494 8.13 -25.46 -0.71
CA GLY A 494 9.26 -24.69 -0.19
C GLY A 494 10.28 -25.51 0.59
N GLN A 495 9.95 -26.75 0.96
CA GLN A 495 10.86 -27.67 1.66
C GLN A 495 11.39 -28.70 0.67
N ALA A 496 12.55 -28.43 0.06
CA ALA A 496 13.29 -29.47 -0.66
C ALA A 496 13.68 -30.60 0.32
N PRO A 497 13.60 -31.88 -0.08
CA PRO A 497 13.97 -32.98 0.79
C PRO A 497 15.47 -32.90 1.15
N GLN A 498 15.76 -32.94 2.44
CA GLN A 498 17.13 -33.05 2.96
C GLN A 498 17.80 -34.28 2.34
N SER A 499 18.97 -34.06 1.75
CA SER A 499 19.84 -35.12 1.23
C SER A 499 20.14 -36.17 2.30
N PRO A 500 20.29 -37.47 1.92
CA PRO A 500 20.51 -38.55 2.88
C PRO A 500 21.84 -38.38 3.64
N PRO A 501 21.93 -38.88 4.89
CA PRO A 501 23.08 -38.66 5.75
C PRO A 501 24.35 -39.32 5.18
N HIS A 502 25.45 -38.57 5.21
CA HIS A 502 26.78 -39.06 4.84
C HIS A 502 27.21 -40.25 5.72
N PRO A 503 27.94 -41.24 5.17
CA PRO A 503 28.50 -42.33 5.95
C PRO A 503 29.61 -41.84 6.90
N PRO A 504 29.82 -42.51 8.05
CA PRO A 504 30.74 -42.07 9.08
C PRO A 504 32.20 -42.11 8.60
N ARG A 505 32.96 -41.05 8.91
CA ARG A 505 34.41 -40.99 8.66
C ARG A 505 35.15 -42.00 9.54
N PRO A 506 36.20 -42.66 9.02
CA PRO A 506 37.06 -43.53 9.82
C PRO A 506 37.93 -42.70 10.78
N PRO A 507 38.33 -43.28 11.93
CA PRO A 507 39.14 -42.58 12.92
C PRO A 507 40.55 -42.33 12.39
N SER A 508 41.02 -41.10 12.59
CA SER A 508 42.40 -40.68 12.31
C SER A 508 43.39 -41.38 13.26
N PRO A 509 44.58 -41.78 12.77
CA PRO A 509 45.56 -42.48 13.57
C PRO A 509 46.25 -41.53 14.56
N ILE A 510 46.52 -42.07 15.75
CA ILE A 510 47.33 -41.46 16.79
C ILE A 510 48.80 -41.51 16.34
N SER A 511 49.46 -40.34 16.29
CA SER A 511 50.91 -40.15 16.38
C SER A 511 51.18 -38.74 16.88
#